data_AF-A0A2H0CDU8-F1
#
_entry.id   AF-A0A2H0CDU8-F1
#
_cell.length_a   1.000
_cell.length_b   1.000
_cell.length_c   1.000
_cell.angle_alpha   90.00
_cell.angle_beta   90.00
_cell.angle_gamma   90.00
#
_symmetry.space_group_name_H-M   'P 1'
#
loop_
_entity.id
_entity.type
_entity.pdbx_description
1 polymer ?
#
loop_
_entity_poly.entity_id
_entity_poly.type
_entity_poly.pdbx_seq_one_letter_code
_entity_poly.pdbx_strand_id
1 'polypeptide(L)'
;MNSEIKKYRSRGFTLVEVLIVVIIIGILASIGTPQFAASIEKAKGGEARAGMGHIQTGEKIYYAEREYYTTNLSDLDINLTQTYWSFVITTPTSNSFIATATRLGGTYSGQTIIMDERSNLTGNWIYL
;
A
#
# COMPACT_ATOMS: atom_id res chain seq x y z
N MET A 1 -14.29 -63.23 -38.12
CA MET A 1 -13.63 -62.96 -36.83
C MET A 1 -14.28 -61.71 -36.27
N ASN A 2 -15.34 -61.86 -35.46
CA ASN A 2 -16.12 -60.71 -34.99
C ASN A 2 -15.44 -60.15 -33.73
N SER A 3 -14.83 -58.96 -33.86
CA SER A 3 -14.25 -58.25 -32.73
C SER A 3 -15.37 -57.57 -31.94
N GLU A 4 -15.64 -58.05 -30.72
CA GLU A 4 -16.53 -57.36 -29.80
C GLU A 4 -15.91 -56.04 -29.36
N ILE A 5 -16.51 -54.92 -29.75
CA ILE A 5 -16.13 -53.58 -29.30
C ILE A 5 -16.58 -53.43 -27.84
N LYS A 6 -15.61 -53.47 -26.91
CA LYS A 6 -15.84 -53.30 -25.49
C LYS A 6 -16.27 -51.86 -25.20
N LYS A 7 -17.57 -51.63 -25.04
CA LYS A 7 -18.15 -50.32 -24.74
C LYS A 7 -17.82 -49.91 -23.31
N TYR A 8 -16.90 -48.95 -23.13
CA TYR A 8 -16.62 -48.36 -21.81
C TYR A 8 -17.86 -47.59 -21.34
N ARG A 9 -18.47 -48.05 -20.24
CA ARG A 9 -19.64 -47.41 -19.66
C ARG A 9 -19.18 -46.16 -18.91
N SER A 10 -19.47 -44.99 -19.46
CA SER A 10 -19.28 -43.69 -18.80
C SER A 10 -20.11 -43.65 -17.51
N ARG A 11 -19.44 -43.64 -16.36
CA ARG A 11 -20.08 -43.42 -15.06
C ARG A 11 -20.34 -41.92 -14.92
N GLY A 12 -21.61 -41.54 -14.70
CA GLY A 12 -21.99 -40.17 -14.37
C GLY A 12 -21.73 -39.86 -12.89
N PHE A 13 -21.63 -38.58 -12.55
CA PHE A 13 -21.53 -38.11 -11.17
C PHE A 13 -22.79 -38.46 -10.38
N THR A 14 -22.63 -38.82 -9.12
CA THR A 14 -23.75 -39.04 -8.21
C THR A 14 -24.27 -37.71 -7.65
N LEU A 15 -25.57 -37.63 -7.35
CA LEU A 15 -26.14 -36.45 -6.68
C LEU A 15 -25.49 -36.18 -5.32
N VAL A 16 -25.08 -37.25 -4.62
CA VAL A 16 -24.38 -37.16 -3.33
C VAL A 16 -22.99 -36.54 -3.49
N GLU A 17 -22.25 -36.87 -4.56
CA GLU A 17 -20.96 -36.22 -4.85
C GLU A 17 -21.12 -34.72 -5.08
N VAL A 18 -22.12 -34.31 -5.88
CA VAL A 18 -22.35 -32.88 -6.13
C VAL A 18 -22.81 -32.16 -4.86
N LEU A 19 -23.65 -32.80 -4.03
CA LEU A 19 -24.14 -32.25 -2.77
C LEU A 19 -23.01 -31.97 -1.77
N ILE A 20 -22.08 -32.91 -1.59
CA ILE A 20 -20.96 -32.73 -0.66
C ILE A 20 -20.04 -31.61 -1.15
N VAL A 21 -19.81 -31.51 -2.46
CA VAL A 21 -18.95 -30.46 -3.05
C VAL A 21 -19.53 -29.06 -2.80
N VAL A 22 -20.83 -28.85 -3.00
CA VAL A 22 -21.43 -27.52 -2.74
C VAL A 22 -21.43 -27.18 -1.25
N ILE A 23 -21.58 -28.16 -0.37
CA ILE A 23 -21.47 -27.95 1.08
C ILE A 23 -20.04 -27.52 1.46
N ILE A 24 -19.02 -28.21 0.95
CA ILE A 24 -17.61 -27.87 1.23
C ILE A 24 -17.27 -26.47 0.69
N ILE A 25 -17.65 -26.17 -0.57
CA ILE A 25 -17.43 -24.84 -1.15
C ILE A 25 -18.17 -23.76 -0.35
N GLY A 26 -19.39 -24.05 0.14
CA GLY A 26 -20.15 -23.13 1.00
C GLY A 26 -19.46 -22.83 2.33
N ILE A 27 -18.85 -23.83 2.97
CA ILE A 27 -18.07 -23.65 4.21
C ILE A 27 -16.77 -22.88 3.93
N LEU A 28 -16.06 -23.20 2.85
CA LEU A 28 -14.81 -22.51 2.49
C LEU A 28 -15.08 -21.04 2.10
N ALA A 29 -16.17 -20.77 1.39
CA ALA A 29 -16.56 -19.42 0.99
C ALA A 29 -16.96 -18.54 2.18
N SER A 30 -17.52 -19.11 3.26
CA SER A 30 -17.89 -18.34 4.45
C SER A 30 -16.71 -17.92 5.32
N ILE A 31 -15.61 -18.70 5.30
CA ILE A 31 -14.39 -18.44 6.09
C ILE A 31 -13.34 -17.65 5.27
N GLY A 32 -13.46 -17.65 3.94
CA GLY A 32 -12.53 -16.99 3.03
C GLY A 32 -12.49 -15.48 3.18
N THR A 33 -11.69 -14.97 4.11
CA THR A 33 -11.41 -13.53 4.22
C THR A 33 -10.25 -13.17 3.27
N PRO A 34 -10.43 -12.24 2.31
CA PRO A 34 -9.34 -11.81 1.44
C PRO A 34 -8.34 -10.93 2.22
N GLN A 35 -7.16 -11.46 2.53
CA GLN A 35 -6.09 -10.74 3.25
C GLN A 35 -5.42 -9.62 2.41
N PHE A 36 -5.77 -9.49 1.13
CA PHE A 36 -5.12 -8.59 0.17
C PHE A 36 -5.26 -7.10 0.53
N ALA A 37 -6.33 -6.71 1.22
CA ALA A 37 -6.56 -5.30 1.58
C ALA A 37 -5.42 -4.74 2.46
N ALA A 38 -4.97 -5.49 3.46
CA ALA A 38 -3.87 -5.05 4.34
C ALA A 38 -2.54 -4.94 3.60
N SER A 39 -2.26 -5.85 2.66
CA SER A 39 -1.06 -5.79 1.83
C SER A 39 -1.04 -4.58 0.90
N ILE A 40 -2.18 -4.23 0.32
CA ILE A 40 -2.33 -3.03 -0.52
C ILE A 40 -2.07 -1.76 0.31
N GLU A 41 -2.64 -1.66 1.50
CA GLU A 41 -2.43 -0.49 2.36
C GLU A 41 -0.99 -0.38 2.88
N LYS A 42 -0.33 -1.52 3.14
CA LYS A 42 1.11 -1.53 3.42
C LYS A 42 1.93 -1.03 2.23
N ALA A 43 1.57 -1.43 1.01
CA ALA A 43 2.24 -0.94 -0.21
C ALA A 43 2.05 0.57 -0.39
N LYS A 44 0.83 1.08 -0.18
CA LYS A 44 0.54 2.53 -0.18
C LYS A 44 1.33 3.27 0.90
N GLY A 45 1.49 2.70 2.08
CA GLY A 45 2.36 3.26 3.12
C GLY A 45 3.84 3.30 2.69
N GLY A 46 4.28 2.31 1.92
CA GLY A 46 5.62 2.30 1.30
C GLY A 46 5.83 3.44 0.32
N GLU A 47 4.80 3.79 -0.48
CA GLU A 47 4.82 4.93 -1.40
C GLU A 47 5.06 6.25 -0.66
N ALA A 48 4.39 6.44 0.48
CA ALA A 48 4.59 7.62 1.33
C ALA A 48 6.01 7.71 1.87
N ARG A 49 6.56 6.60 2.37
CA ARG A 49 7.94 6.55 2.89
C ARG A 49 8.97 6.83 1.81
N ALA A 50 8.75 6.33 0.59
CA ALA A 50 9.61 6.65 -0.54
C ALA A 50 9.58 8.15 -0.84
N GLY A 51 8.37 8.75 -0.90
CA GLY A 51 8.19 10.19 -1.07
C GLY A 51 8.91 11.02 0.01
N MET A 52 8.80 10.59 1.27
CA MET A 52 9.55 11.20 2.38
C MET A 52 11.06 11.06 2.24
N GLY A 53 11.56 9.90 1.82
CA GLY A 53 12.99 9.71 1.58
C GLY A 53 13.54 10.66 0.51
N HIS A 54 12.75 10.94 -0.53
CA HIS A 54 13.10 11.94 -1.54
C HIS A 54 13.13 13.35 -0.95
N ILE A 55 12.11 13.75 -0.17
CA ILE A 55 12.09 15.04 0.55
C ILE A 55 13.31 15.17 1.44
N GLN A 56 13.64 14.15 2.23
CA GLN A 56 14.77 14.26 3.15
C GLN A 56 16.11 14.41 2.44
N THR A 57 16.28 13.70 1.32
CA THR A 57 17.50 13.81 0.53
C THR A 57 17.60 15.19 -0.11
N GLY A 58 16.50 15.69 -0.69
CA GLY A 58 16.42 17.03 -1.25
C GLY A 58 16.72 18.11 -0.21
N GLU A 59 16.06 18.06 0.95
CA GLU A 59 16.27 19.04 2.04
C GLU A 59 17.71 19.04 2.54
N LYS A 60 18.37 17.88 2.65
CA LYS A 60 19.78 17.79 3.04
C LYS A 60 20.71 18.45 2.03
N ILE A 61 20.44 18.25 0.73
CA ILE A 61 21.22 18.89 -0.34
C ILE A 61 21.00 20.40 -0.32
N TYR A 62 19.74 20.82 -0.26
CA TYR A 62 19.36 22.24 -0.24
C TYR A 62 19.97 22.98 0.96
N TYR A 63 19.92 22.37 2.14
CA TYR A 63 20.55 22.92 3.35
C TYR A 63 22.07 23.03 3.20
N ALA A 64 22.74 22.05 2.56
CA ALA A 64 24.18 22.11 2.35
C ALA A 64 24.61 23.27 1.43
N GLU A 65 23.73 23.72 0.53
CA GLU A 65 24.01 24.84 -0.39
C GLU A 65 23.64 26.20 0.19
N ARG A 66 22.63 26.26 1.06
CA ARG A 66 21.97 27.51 1.46
C ARG A 66 21.93 27.78 2.96
N GLU A 67 22.28 26.79 3.77
CA GLU A 67 22.25 26.83 5.24
C GLU A 67 20.85 27.04 5.86
N TYR A 68 19.79 26.79 5.10
CA TYR A 68 18.40 26.73 5.61
C TYR A 68 17.57 25.71 4.83
N TYR A 69 16.52 25.18 5.45
CA TYR A 69 15.55 24.28 4.81
C TYR A 69 14.44 25.06 4.07
N THR A 70 13.84 24.45 3.04
CA THR A 70 12.74 25.09 2.28
C THR A 70 11.38 24.49 2.65
N THR A 71 10.31 25.15 2.23
CA THR A 71 8.94 24.62 2.30
C THR A 71 8.41 24.20 0.93
N ASN A 72 9.11 24.57 -0.15
CA ASN A 72 8.68 24.32 -1.51
C ASN A 72 9.35 23.07 -2.08
N LEU A 73 8.55 22.08 -2.48
CA LEU A 73 9.04 20.87 -3.14
C LEU A 73 9.80 21.17 -4.45
N SER A 74 9.44 22.23 -5.16
CA SER A 74 10.10 22.62 -6.41
C SER A 74 11.56 23.06 -6.21
N ASP A 75 11.88 23.61 -5.04
CA ASP A 75 13.26 24.03 -4.70
C ASP A 75 14.17 22.81 -4.44
N LEU A 76 13.58 21.64 -4.18
CA LEU A 76 14.27 20.39 -3.92
C LEU A 76 14.49 19.56 -5.20
N ASP A 77 14.06 20.04 -6.37
CA ASP A 77 14.08 19.33 -7.65
C ASP A 77 13.40 17.94 -7.60
N ILE A 78 12.33 17.84 -6.80
CA ILE A 78 11.53 16.61 -6.67
C ILE A 78 10.11 16.82 -7.18
N ASN A 79 9.58 15.81 -7.87
CA ASN A 79 8.19 15.76 -8.29
C ASN A 79 7.49 14.56 -7.62
N LEU A 80 6.64 14.87 -6.64
CA LEU A 80 5.84 13.88 -5.92
C LEU A 80 4.38 13.93 -6.39
N THR A 81 4.14 13.49 -7.62
CA THR A 81 2.77 13.27 -8.13
C THR A 81 2.29 11.89 -7.68
N GLN A 82 1.78 11.80 -6.45
CA GLN A 82 1.27 10.55 -5.88
C GLN A 82 -0.26 10.53 -5.85
N THR A 83 -0.86 9.38 -6.20
CA THR A 83 -2.33 9.22 -6.25
C THR A 83 -2.96 9.17 -4.86
N TYR A 84 -2.21 8.66 -3.88
CA TYR A 84 -2.74 8.29 -2.58
C TYR A 84 -2.29 9.20 -1.44
N TRP A 85 -1.33 10.09 -1.67
CA TRP A 85 -0.70 10.90 -0.63
C TRP A 85 -0.46 12.32 -1.11
N SER A 86 -0.73 13.30 -0.24
CA SER A 86 -0.26 14.67 -0.40
C SER A 86 0.88 14.95 0.57
N PHE A 87 1.92 15.64 0.10
CA PHE A 87 3.07 16.01 0.91
C PHE A 87 3.10 17.51 1.15
N VAL A 88 3.38 17.91 2.39
CA VAL A 88 3.56 19.30 2.80
C VAL A 88 4.81 19.39 3.65
N ILE A 89 5.66 20.38 3.38
CA ILE A 89 6.84 20.67 4.18
C ILE A 89 6.60 21.97 4.95
N THR A 90 6.92 21.96 6.23
CA THR A 90 6.96 23.16 7.07
C THR A 90 8.34 23.28 7.71
N THR A 91 8.80 24.51 7.92
CA THR A 91 10.10 24.80 8.53
C THR A 91 9.86 25.57 9.83
N PRO A 92 9.76 24.90 11.00
CA PRO A 92 9.55 25.57 12.27
C PRO A 92 10.68 26.55 12.63
N THR A 93 11.89 26.24 12.17
CA THR A 93 13.08 27.09 12.25
C THR A 93 13.88 26.96 10.95
N SER A 94 14.86 27.83 10.70
CA SER A 94 15.75 27.69 9.54
C SER A 94 16.55 26.38 9.54
N ASN A 95 16.74 25.77 10.72
CA ASN A 95 17.54 24.56 10.92
C ASN A 95 16.69 23.32 11.24
N SER A 96 15.38 23.37 11.01
CA SER A 96 14.51 22.21 11.12
C SER A 96 13.44 22.20 10.04
N PHE A 97 13.05 21.01 9.61
CA PHE A 97 11.90 20.84 8.73
C PHE A 97 11.04 19.68 9.23
N ILE A 98 9.75 19.78 8.93
CA ILE A 98 8.77 18.73 9.17
C ILE A 98 8.09 18.45 7.83
N ALA A 99 8.24 17.23 7.35
CA ALA A 99 7.51 16.74 6.19
C ALA A 99 6.30 15.94 6.65
N THR A 100 5.10 16.32 6.22
CA THR A 100 3.85 15.63 6.52
C THR A 100 3.29 15.02 5.24
N ALA A 101 3.11 13.70 5.22
CA ALA A 101 2.31 13.02 4.21
C ALA A 101 0.91 12.75 4.76
N THR A 102 -0.12 13.19 4.06
CA THR A 102 -1.52 12.97 4.41
C THR A 102 -2.17 12.03 3.42
N ARG A 103 -2.84 10.99 3.92
CA ARG A 103 -3.52 10.01 3.06
C ARG A 103 -4.75 10.64 2.40
N LEU A 104 -4.85 10.48 1.09
CA LEU A 104 -5.94 10.96 0.26
C LEU A 104 -6.98 9.86 0.00
N GLY A 105 -8.20 10.03 0.52
CA GLY A 105 -9.33 9.16 0.20
C GLY A 105 -9.23 7.73 0.77
N GLY A 106 -10.33 6.99 0.62
CA GLY A 106 -10.50 5.66 1.21
C GLY A 106 -10.70 5.67 2.73
N THR A 107 -10.73 4.49 3.34
CA THR A 107 -11.02 4.28 4.78
C THR A 107 -10.02 4.97 5.71
N TYR A 108 -8.78 5.18 5.26
CA TYR A 108 -7.70 5.78 6.05
C TYR A 108 -7.44 7.25 5.68
N SER A 109 -8.34 7.90 4.95
CA SER A 109 -8.20 9.30 4.55
C SER A 109 -7.94 10.21 5.76
N GLY A 110 -7.01 11.16 5.62
CA GLY A 110 -6.65 12.11 6.67
C GLY A 110 -5.66 11.58 7.71
N GLN A 111 -5.33 10.29 7.70
CA GLN A 111 -4.21 9.79 8.51
C GLN A 111 -2.88 10.36 7.97
N THR A 112 -1.96 10.60 8.89
CA THR A 112 -0.70 11.26 8.60
C THR A 112 0.50 10.40 8.96
N ILE A 113 1.56 10.59 8.17
CA ILE A 113 2.92 10.22 8.51
C ILE A 113 3.69 11.54 8.57
N ILE A 114 4.47 11.73 9.61
CA ILE A 114 5.23 12.95 9.88
C ILE A 114 6.69 12.56 10.03
N MET A 115 7.57 13.24 9.30
CA MET A 115 9.01 13.04 9.34
C MET A 115 9.71 14.32 9.77
N ASP A 116 10.60 14.22 10.74
CA ASP A 116 11.48 15.31 11.15
C ASP A 116 12.82 15.34 10.37
N GLU A 117 13.63 16.37 10.61
CA GLU A 117 14.93 16.51 9.95
C GLU A 117 15.93 15.38 10.26
N ARG A 118 15.67 14.59 11.32
CA ARG A 118 16.50 13.45 11.77
C ARG A 118 15.99 12.11 11.25
N SER A 119 15.02 12.10 10.32
CA SER A 119 14.41 10.88 9.77
C SER A 119 13.49 10.12 10.74
N ASN A 120 13.13 10.71 11.88
CA ASN A 120 12.19 10.05 12.78
C ASN A 120 10.78 10.14 12.17
N LEU A 121 10.15 8.98 12.04
CA LEU A 121 8.78 8.87 11.55
C LEU A 121 7.82 8.77 12.74
N THR A 122 6.82 9.65 12.74
CA THR A 122 5.71 9.66 13.69
C THR A 122 4.39 9.81 12.93
N GLY A 123 3.25 9.78 13.63
CA GLY A 123 1.93 9.99 13.02
C GLY A 123 0.91 8.94 13.43
N ASN A 124 -0.26 9.01 12.81
CA ASN A 124 -1.42 8.16 13.12
C ASN A 124 -1.65 7.05 12.07
N TRP A 125 -0.71 6.86 11.15
CA TRP A 125 -0.85 5.80 10.15
C TRP A 125 -0.66 4.42 10.78
N ILE A 126 -1.60 3.52 10.54
CA ILE A 126 -1.66 2.21 11.22
C ILE A 126 -0.60 1.23 10.68
N TYR A 127 -0.02 1.52 9.51
CA TYR A 127 1.01 0.69 8.86
C TYR A 127 2.38 1.38 8.78
N LEU A 128 2.78 2.05 9.87
CA LEU A 128 4.14 2.56 10.11
C LEU A 128 5.15 1.43 10.41
#